data_AF-A0A6B3HI78-F1
#
_entry.id   AF-A0A6B3HI78-F1
#
_cell.length_a   1.000
_cell.length_b   1.000
_cell.length_c   1.000
_cell.angle_alpha   90.00
_cell.angle_beta   90.00
_cell.angle_gamma   90.00
#
_symmetry.space_group_name_H-M   'P 1'
#
loop_
_entity.id
_entity.type
_entity.pdbx_description
1 polymer ?
#
loop_
_entity_poly.entity_id
_entity_poly.type
_entity_poly.pdbx_seq_one_letter_code
_entity_poly.pdbx_strand_id
1 'polypeptide(L)'
;RHAACFQQDIAPALSDESIQLIRWPDLTEKEQARLFTFFRQRVFPVLTPLAVDPAHPFPYISGLSLNLAVVVRNPVSGHRHFARVKVPPLLTRFL
;
A
#
# COMPACT_ATOMS: atom_id res chain seq x y z
N ARG A 1 -12.09 6.71 17.54
CA ARG A 1 -12.21 5.60 18.52
C ARG A 1 -11.27 4.43 18.19
N HIS A 2 -11.46 3.67 17.11
CA HIS A 2 -10.64 2.47 16.85
C HIS A 2 -9.16 2.76 16.58
N ALA A 3 -8.83 3.84 15.84
CA ALA A 3 -7.44 4.23 15.59
C ALA A 3 -6.70 4.61 16.89
N ALA A 4 -7.38 5.33 17.79
CA ALA A 4 -6.82 5.71 19.09
C ALA A 4 -6.53 4.47 19.95
N CYS A 5 -7.49 3.55 20.07
CA CYS A 5 -7.29 2.29 20.79
C CYS A 5 -6.13 1.47 20.22
N PHE A 6 -6.03 1.36 18.89
CA PHE A 6 -4.91 0.67 18.27
C PHE A 6 -3.56 1.32 18.63
N GLN A 7 -3.48 2.65 18.58
CA GLN A 7 -2.23 3.38 18.83
C GLN A 7 -1.83 3.44 20.31
N GLN A 8 -2.81 3.56 21.20
CA GLN A 8 -2.59 3.85 22.61
C GLN A 8 -2.62 2.60 23.49
N ASP A 9 -3.36 1.56 23.08
CA ASP A 9 -3.54 0.36 23.89
C ASP A 9 -2.92 -0.86 23.19
N ILE A 10 -3.29 -1.14 21.94
CA ILE A 10 -2.93 -2.39 21.26
C ILE A 10 -1.47 -2.42 20.81
N ALA A 11 -0.99 -1.37 20.12
CA ALA A 11 0.37 -1.34 19.62
C ALA A 11 1.42 -1.38 20.75
N PRO A 12 1.25 -0.67 21.89
CA PRO A 12 2.13 -0.82 23.05
C PRO A 12 2.07 -2.22 23.65
N ALA A 13 0.88 -2.79 23.86
CA ALA A 13 0.76 -4.15 24.42
C ALA A 13 1.42 -5.23 23.54
N LEU A 14 1.36 -5.09 22.20
CA LEU A 14 2.11 -5.97 21.29
C LEU A 14 3.62 -5.80 21.46
N SER A 15 4.09 -4.57 21.63
CA SER A 15 5.50 -4.25 21.84
C SER A 15 6.05 -4.87 23.13
N ASP A 16 5.27 -4.86 24.22
CA ASP A 16 5.65 -5.48 25.50
C ASP A 16 5.87 -7.00 25.35
N GLU A 17 5.10 -7.64 24.45
CA GLU A 17 5.25 -9.04 24.05
C GLU A 17 6.29 -9.24 22.91
N SER A 18 7.13 -8.24 22.64
CA SER A 18 8.16 -8.26 21.58
C SER A 18 7.62 -8.41 20.15
N ILE A 19 6.35 -8.05 19.91
CA ILE A 19 5.72 -8.03 18.58
C ILE A 19 5.69 -6.59 18.07
N GLN A 20 6.45 -6.31 17.02
CA GLN A 20 6.58 -4.95 16.48
C GLN A 20 5.93 -4.83 15.09
N LEU A 21 5.16 -3.75 14.87
CA LEU A 21 4.72 -3.34 13.53
C LEU A 21 5.71 -2.34 12.96
N ILE A 22 6.72 -2.84 12.26
CA ILE A 22 7.80 -2.05 11.68
C ILE A 22 7.35 -1.39 10.37
N ARG A 23 7.68 -0.10 10.18
CA ARG A 23 7.41 0.62 8.92
C ARG A 23 8.64 0.61 8.03
N TRP A 24 8.43 0.90 6.74
CA TRP A 24 9.51 0.93 5.75
C TRP A 24 10.77 1.73 6.18
N PRO A 25 10.66 2.95 6.75
CA PRO A 25 11.84 3.71 7.16
C PRO A 25 12.61 3.11 8.33
N ASP A 26 11.97 2.23 9.11
CA ASP A 26 12.54 1.62 10.32
C ASP A 26 13.26 0.29 10.01
N LEU A 27 13.17 -0.19 8.76
CA LEU A 27 13.86 -1.37 8.29
C LEU A 27 15.34 -1.08 7.99
N THR A 28 16.20 -2.03 8.31
CA THR A 28 17.60 -2.02 7.84
C THR A 28 17.67 -2.08 6.31
N GLU A 29 18.77 -1.61 5.73
CA GLU A 29 18.98 -1.68 4.27
C GLU A 29 18.86 -3.10 3.72
N LYS A 30 19.33 -4.10 4.48
CA LYS A 30 19.24 -5.52 4.12
C LYS A 30 17.79 -6.01 4.07
N GLU A 31 16.95 -5.59 5.02
CA GLU A 31 15.52 -5.93 5.04
C GLU A 31 14.78 -5.24 3.90
N GLN A 32 15.07 -3.96 3.65
CA GLN A 32 14.52 -3.22 2.51
C GLN A 32 14.87 -3.90 1.18
N ALA A 33 16.13 -4.32 0.99
CA ALA A 33 16.55 -5.03 -0.23
C ALA A 33 15.82 -6.37 -0.41
N ARG A 34 15.61 -7.10 0.69
CA ARG A 34 14.84 -8.36 0.68
C ARG A 34 13.39 -8.11 0.30
N LEU A 35 12.72 -7.13 0.92
CA LEU A 35 11.33 -6.79 0.62
C LEU A 35 11.17 -6.21 -0.78
N PHE A 36 12.15 -5.46 -1.28
CA PHE A 36 12.15 -4.98 -2.66
C PHE A 36 12.22 -6.14 -3.66
N THR A 37 13.04 -7.14 -3.39
CA THR A 37 13.11 -8.37 -4.20
C THR A 37 11.78 -9.12 -4.17
N PHE A 38 11.20 -9.30 -2.99
CA PHE A 38 9.87 -9.89 -2.83
C PHE A 38 8.79 -9.11 -3.61
N PHE A 39 8.79 -7.79 -3.50
CA PHE A 39 7.87 -6.93 -4.24
C PHE A 39 7.99 -7.16 -5.74
N ARG A 40 9.21 -7.10 -6.30
CA ARG A 40 9.44 -7.29 -7.73
C ARG A 40 9.00 -8.66 -8.24
N GLN A 41 9.23 -9.72 -7.46
CA GLN A 41 8.99 -11.09 -7.90
C GLN A 41 7.56 -11.58 -7.63
N ARG A 42 6.89 -11.09 -6.57
CA ARG A 42 5.62 -11.63 -6.09
C ARG A 42 4.47 -10.63 -6.13
N VAL A 43 4.74 -9.35 -5.82
CA VAL A 43 3.68 -8.33 -5.71
C VAL A 43 3.45 -7.61 -7.02
N PHE A 44 4.50 -7.06 -7.62
CA PHE A 44 4.43 -6.25 -8.83
C PHE A 44 3.72 -6.96 -10.01
N PRO A 45 3.97 -8.25 -10.32
CA PRO A 45 3.35 -8.92 -11.46
C PRO A 45 1.83 -9.07 -11.36
N VAL A 46 1.26 -8.95 -10.16
CA VAL A 46 -0.19 -9.10 -9.91
C VAL A 46 -0.89 -7.75 -9.66
N LEU A 47 -0.16 -6.63 -9.71
CA LEU A 47 -0.77 -5.31 -9.63
C LEU A 47 -1.44 -4.93 -10.95
N THR A 48 -2.65 -4.37 -10.84
CA THR A 48 -3.46 -3.93 -11.99
C THR A 48 -3.77 -2.43 -11.86
N PRO A 49 -2.80 -1.55 -12.12
CA PRO A 49 -3.01 -0.12 -12.06
C PRO A 49 -4.00 0.32 -13.14
N LEU A 50 -4.92 1.22 -12.78
CA LEU A 50 -5.93 1.75 -13.68
C LEU A 50 -5.90 3.29 -13.62
N ALA A 51 -5.49 3.91 -14.73
CA ALA A 51 -5.59 5.36 -14.88
C ALA A 51 -7.07 5.76 -14.97
N VAL A 52 -7.42 6.88 -14.34
CA VAL A 52 -8.75 7.48 -14.44
C VAL A 52 -8.60 8.81 -15.16
N ASP A 53 -9.39 8.98 -16.21
CA ASP A 53 -9.47 10.23 -16.95
C ASP A 53 -10.95 10.69 -17.06
N PRO A 54 -11.20 11.99 -17.26
CA PRO A 54 -12.56 12.53 -17.34
C PRO A 54 -13.37 12.09 -18.57
N ALA A 55 -12.73 11.57 -19.62
CA ALA A 55 -13.39 11.20 -20.87
C ALA A 55 -14.12 9.85 -20.77
N HIS A 56 -13.92 9.09 -19.69
CA HIS A 56 -14.56 7.81 -19.44
C HIS A 56 -15.30 7.79 -18.09
N PRO A 57 -16.36 6.98 -17.94
CA PRO A 57 -17.02 6.78 -16.66
C PRO A 57 -16.04 6.26 -15.60
N PHE A 58 -16.26 6.66 -14.34
CA PHE A 58 -15.44 6.19 -13.24
C PHE A 58 -15.52 4.66 -13.13
N PRO A 59 -14.39 3.96 -12.96
CA PRO A 59 -14.38 2.50 -12.99
C PRO A 59 -15.09 1.90 -11.78
N TYR A 60 -15.72 0.75 -11.99
CA TYR A 60 -16.29 -0.03 -10.89
C TYR A 60 -15.21 -0.41 -9.87
N ILE A 61 -15.54 -0.25 -8.58
CA ILE A 61 -14.70 -0.65 -7.45
C ILE A 61 -15.42 -1.77 -6.68
N SER A 62 -14.76 -2.92 -6.56
CA SER A 62 -15.28 -4.03 -5.76
C SER A 62 -15.46 -3.60 -4.30
N GLY A 63 -16.60 -3.94 -3.70
CA GLY A 63 -16.82 -3.75 -2.26
C GLY A 63 -15.77 -4.48 -1.41
N LEU A 64 -15.52 -3.98 -0.20
CA LEU A 64 -14.57 -4.54 0.78
C LEU A 64 -13.14 -4.75 0.25
N SER A 65 -12.75 -4.05 -0.81
CA SER A 65 -11.40 -4.12 -1.36
C SER A 65 -10.54 -2.94 -0.93
N LEU A 66 -9.26 -3.22 -0.65
CA LEU A 66 -8.28 -2.18 -0.39
C LEU A 66 -7.74 -1.63 -1.72
N ASN A 67 -7.80 -0.32 -1.89
CA ASN A 67 -7.35 0.38 -3.09
C ASN A 67 -6.48 1.56 -2.69
N LEU A 68 -5.41 1.78 -3.45
CA LEU A 68 -4.58 2.97 -3.35
C LEU A 68 -5.01 3.97 -4.42
N ALA A 69 -5.33 5.18 -3.99
CA ALA A 69 -5.54 6.34 -4.86
C ALA A 69 -4.18 7.04 -5.03
N VAL A 70 -3.65 7.06 -6.25
CA VAL A 70 -2.32 7.54 -6.56
C VAL A 70 -2.42 8.72 -7.52
N VAL A 71 -1.75 9.82 -7.20
CA VAL A 71 -1.57 10.94 -8.12
C VAL A 71 -0.16 10.88 -8.68
N VAL A 72 -0.06 10.74 -10.00
CA VAL A 72 1.21 10.72 -10.72
C VAL A 72 1.37 12.04 -11.45
N ARG A 73 2.54 12.66 -11.37
CA ARG A 73 2.86 13.88 -12.09
C ARG A 73 3.78 13.55 -13.26
N ASN A 74 3.41 13.95 -14.47
CA ASN A 74 4.32 13.93 -15.60
C ASN A 74 5.46 14.94 -15.34
N PRO A 75 6.73 14.51 -15.29
CA PRO A 75 7.84 15.39 -14.95
C PRO A 75 8.11 16.47 -16.00
N VAL A 76 7.71 16.23 -17.26
CA VAL A 76 7.92 17.15 -18.39
C VAL A 76 6.78 18.16 -18.50
N SER A 77 5.53 17.69 -18.60
CA SER A 77 4.36 18.58 -18.79
C SER A 77 3.78 19.14 -17.49
N GLY A 78 4.14 18.56 -16.34
CA GLY A 78 3.56 18.91 -15.05
C GLY A 78 2.12 18.43 -14.84
N HIS A 79 1.49 17.82 -15.85
CA HIS A 79 0.13 17.31 -15.76
C HIS A 79 0.02 16.21 -14.70
N ARG A 80 -1.05 16.25 -13.91
CA ARG A 80 -1.36 15.25 -12.89
C ARG A 80 -2.36 14.25 -13.45
N HIS A 81 -2.04 12.97 -13.29
CA HIS A 81 -2.92 11.86 -13.59
C HIS A 81 -3.33 11.17 -12.30
N PHE A 82 -4.60 10.76 -12.24
CA PHE A 82 -5.07 9.91 -11.17
C PHE A 82 -4.99 8.45 -11.63
N ALA A 83 -4.47 7.59 -10.75
CA ALA A 83 -4.45 6.15 -10.96
C ALA A 83 -4.93 5.44 -9.70
N ARG A 84 -5.69 4.37 -9.89
CA ARG A 84 -6.07 3.43 -8.83
C ARG A 84 -5.15 2.23 -8.90
N VAL A 85 -4.62 1.78 -7.77
CA VAL A 85 -3.94 0.48 -7.64
C VAL A 85 -4.73 -0.39 -6.67
N LYS A 86 -5.26 -1.51 -7.16
CA LYS A 86 -5.94 -2.49 -6.29
C LYS A 86 -4.89 -3.28 -5.50
N VAL A 87 -5.06 -3.41 -4.19
CA VAL A 87 -4.21 -4.28 -3.37
C VAL A 87 -4.75 -5.72 -3.47
N PRO A 88 -3.99 -6.68 -4.01
CA PRO A 88 -4.47 -8.05 -4.19
C PRO A 88 -4.74 -8.72 -2.83
N PRO A 89 -5.94 -9.28 -2.58
CA PRO A 89 -6.27 -9.91 -1.30
C PRO A 89 -5.54 -11.25 -1.09
N LEU A 90 -5.00 -11.82 -2.17
CA LEU A 90 -4.19 -13.05 -2.17
C LEU A 90 -2.80 -12.87 -1.57
N LEU A 91 -2.37 -11.62 -1.32
CA LEU A 91 -1.12 -11.33 -0.64
C LEU A 91 -1.37 -11.21 0.86
N THR A 92 -0.48 -11.77 1.68
CA THR A 92 -0.54 -11.59 3.14
C THR A 92 -0.43 -10.11 3.49
N ARG A 93 -1.33 -9.62 4.34
CA ARG A 93 -1.41 -8.21 4.73
C ARG A 93 -0.22 -7.76 5.58
N PHE A 94 0.38 -8.68 6.33
CA PHE A 94 1.57 -8.49 7.15
C PHE A 94 2.65 -9.42 6.60
N LEU A 95 3.87 -8.89 6.41
CA LEU A 95 5.00 -9.58 5.79
C LEU A 95 6.14 -9.72 6.79
#